data_AF-A0A0D0C4S0-F1
#
_entry.id   AF-A0A0D0C4S0-F1
#
_cell.length_a   1.000
_cell.length_b   1.000
_cell.length_c   1.000
_cell.angle_alpha   90.00
_cell.angle_beta   90.00
_cell.angle_gamma   90.00
#
_symmetry.space_group_name_H-M   'P 1'
#
loop_
_entity.id
_entity.type
_entity.pdbx_description
1 polymer ?
#
loop_
_entity_poly.entity_id
_entity_poly.type
_entity_poly.pdbx_seq_one_letter_code
_entity_poly.pdbx_strand_id
1 'polypeptide(L)' 'PKPICIANGHTLHATRQGNIMIQLLNGQECTNVTLTDVLYIPDLAFTLISTSHIVNVGMSV' A
#
# COMPACT_ATOMS: atom_id res chain seq x y z
N PRO A 1 10.26 -11.21 -1.87
CA PRO A 1 9.05 -11.12 -1.01
C PRO A 1 8.76 -12.48 -0.38
N LYS A 2 8.40 -12.53 0.91
CA LYS A 2 7.94 -13.77 1.56
C LYS A 2 6.41 -13.88 1.41
N PRO A 3 5.85 -15.10 1.33
CA PRO A 3 4.40 -15.28 1.32
C PRO A 3 3.75 -14.67 2.57
N ILE A 4 2.57 -14.08 2.41
CA ILE A 4 1.80 -13.43 3.48
C ILE A 4 0.60 -14.31 3.80
N CYS A 5 0.54 -14.81 5.03
CA CYS A 5 -0.64 -15.55 5.50
C CYS A 5 -1.64 -14.56 6.10
N ILE A 6 -2.87 -14.53 5.56
CA ILE A 6 -3.95 -13.69 6.06
C ILE A 6 -4.86 -14.49 7.01
N ALA A 7 -5.67 -13.78 7.80
CA ALA A 7 -6.44 -14.37 8.91
C ALA A 7 -7.42 -15.48 8.51
N ASN A 8 -7.85 -15.53 7.24
CA ASN A 8 -8.72 -16.60 6.72
C ASN A 8 -7.95 -17.87 6.32
N GLY A 9 -6.63 -17.94 6.58
CA GLY A 9 -5.79 -19.09 6.26
C GLY A 9 -5.27 -19.12 4.82
N HIS A 10 -5.64 -18.15 3.97
CA HIS A 10 -5.10 -18.04 2.62
C HIS A 10 -3.69 -17.46 2.64
N THR A 11 -2.84 -17.97 1.76
CA THR A 11 -1.50 -17.45 1.53
C THR A 11 -1.50 -16.61 0.26
N LEU A 12 -1.07 -15.36 0.39
CA LEU A 12 -0.94 -14.41 -0.70
C LEU A 12 0.53 -14.31 -1.13
N HIS A 13 0.74 -14.26 -2.44
CA HIS A 13 2.05 -14.04 -3.03
C HIS A 13 2.14 -12.63 -3.59
N ALA A 14 3.06 -11.85 -3.03
CA ALA A 14 3.29 -10.49 -3.49
C ALA A 14 4.45 -10.41 -4.50
N THR A 15 4.29 -9.57 -5.51
CA THR A 15 5.34 -9.19 -6.45
C THR A 15 5.90 -7.83 -6.07
N ARG A 16 7.22 -7.67 -6.05
CA ARG A 16 7.85 -6.36 -5.84
C ARG A 16 7.69 -5.52 -7.09
N GLN A 17 7.04 -4.35 -6.98
CA GLN A 17 6.88 -3.40 -8.09
C GLN A 17 7.81 -2.18 -7.99
N GLY A 18 8.49 -1.97 -6.86
CA GLY A 18 9.40 -0.83 -6.69
C GLY A 18 8.62 0.43 -6.31
N ASN A 19 8.98 1.58 -6.89
CA ASN A 19 8.36 2.85 -6.54
C ASN A 19 7.18 3.14 -7.46
N ILE A 20 6.01 3.43 -6.88
CA ILE A 20 4.78 3.72 -7.62
C ILE A 20 4.24 5.07 -7.16
N MET A 21 3.97 5.96 -8.12
CA MET A 21 3.24 7.19 -7.84
C MET A 21 1.74 6.92 -7.87
N ILE A 22 1.05 7.32 -6.82
CA ILE A 22 -0.41 7.26 -6.73
C ILE A 22 -0.98 8.65 -6.46
N GLN A 23 -2.26 8.80 -6.80
CA GLN A 23 -3.06 9.96 -6.42
C GLN A 23 -3.94 9.59 -5.23
N LEU A 24 -3.74 10.28 -4.11
CA LEU A 24 -4.59 10.18 -2.94
C LEU A 24 -5.63 11.30 -2.99
N LEU A 25 -6.90 10.90 -2.99
CA LEU A 25 -8.02 11.83 -2.91
C LEU A 25 -8.25 12.19 -1.43
N ASN A 26 -7.95 13.44 -1.08
CA ASN A 26 -8.10 14.02 0.26
C ASN A 26 -9.31 14.96 0.27
N GLY A 27 -10.50 14.40 0.02
CA GLY A 27 -11.73 15.18 -0.13
C GLY A 27 -11.76 15.94 -1.46
N GLN A 28 -11.67 17.27 -1.39
CA GLN A 28 -11.61 18.13 -2.59
C GLN A 28 -10.18 18.32 -3.13
N GLU A 29 -9.17 17.90 -2.37
CA GLU A 29 -7.77 17.98 -2.77
C GLU A 29 -7.26 16.64 -3.27
N CYS A 30 -6.28 16.68 -4.18
CA CYS A 30 -5.60 15.50 -4.68
C CYS A 30 -4.10 15.64 -4.43
N THR A 31 -3.52 14.66 -3.74
CA THR A 31 -2.09 14.66 -3.40
C THR A 31 -1.38 13.53 -4.13
N ASN A 32 -0.33 13.88 -4.88
CA ASN A 32 0.55 12.88 -5.47
C ASN A 32 1.48 12.32 -4.39
N VAL A 33 1.43 11.02 -4.15
CA VAL A 33 2.30 10.33 -3.19
C VAL A 33 3.07 9.25 -3.90
N THR A 34 4.38 9.18 -3.64
CA THR A 34 5.20 8.05 -4.08
C THR A 34 5.22 7.00 -3.00
N LEU A 35 4.63 5.84 -3.29
CA LEU A 35 4.83 4.65 -2.48
C LEU A 35 6.18 4.04 -2.87
N THR A 36 7.08 3.90 -1.90
CA THR A 36 8.38 3.25 -2.10
C THR A 36 8.30 1.77 -1.76
N ASP A 37 9.09 0.95 -2.46
CA ASP A 37 9.23 -0.49 -2.16
C ASP A 37 7.90 -1.28 -2.17
N VAL A 38 6.99 -0.96 -3.10
CA VAL A 38 5.65 -1.53 -3.18
C VAL A 38 5.65 -3.03 -3.44
N LEU A 39 4.77 -3.73 -2.72
CA LEU A 39 4.40 -5.12 -2.91
C LEU A 39 2.98 -5.18 -3.47
N TYR A 40 2.83 -5.72 -4.68
CA TYR A 40 1.55 -5.89 -5.36
C TYR A 40 1.03 -7.32 -5.20
N ILE A 41 -0.25 -7.46 -4.85
CA ILE A 41 -0.94 -8.75 -4.71
C ILE A 41 -2.22 -8.66 -5.55
N PRO A 42 -2.31 -9.34 -6.71
CA PRO A 42 -3.47 -9.24 -7.60
C PRO A 42 -4.73 -9.86 -6.98
N ASP A 43 -4.57 -10.86 -6.12
CA ASP A 43 -5.67 -11.58 -5.46
C ASP A 43 -6.30 -10.81 -4.29
N LEU A 44 -5.76 -9.62 -3.98
CA LEU A 44 -6.32 -8.74 -2.96
C LEU A 44 -7.26 -7.75 -3.64
N ALA A 45 -8.57 -7.86 -3.36
CA ALA A 45 -9.62 -7.07 -4.02
C ALA A 45 -9.54 -5.55 -3.80
N PHE A 46 -8.62 -5.09 -2.94
CA PHE A 46 -8.38 -3.69 -2.64
C PHE A 46 -6.90 -3.44 -2.33
N THR A 47 -6.42 -2.25 -2.67
CA THR A 47 -5.06 -1.82 -2.33
C THR A 47 -5.00 -1.47 -0.85
N LEU A 48 -4.25 -2.25 -0.06
CA LEU A 48 -3.93 -1.90 1.32
C LEU A 48 -2.69 -1.00 1.35
N ILE A 49 -2.88 0.23 1.84
CA ILE A 49 -1.78 1.16 2.10
C ILE A 49 -1.57 1.19 3.62
N SER A 50 -0.40 0.77 4.08
CA SER A 50 -0.06 0.88 5.51
C SER A 50 0.13 2.35 5.89
N THR A 51 -0.79 2.89 6.69
CA THR A 51 -0.73 4.27 7.17
C THR A 51 0.33 4.47 8.25
N SER A 52 0.81 3.41 8.92
CA SER A 52 1.83 3.50 9.96
C SER A 52 3.16 4.09 9.45
N HIS A 53 3.51 3.83 8.19
CA HIS A 53 4.66 4.47 7.54
C HIS A 53 4.37 5.91 7.09
N ILE A 54 3.10 6.27 6.84
CA ILE A 54 2.67 7.62 6.48
C ILE A 54 2.78 8.57 7.69
N VAL A 55 2.38 8.11 8.88
CA VAL A 55 2.49 8.90 10.12
C VAL A 55 3.96 9.18 10.47
N ASN A 56 4.86 8.23 10.20
CA ASN A 56 6.29 8.40 10.51
C ASN A 56 7.00 9.44 9.61
N VAL A 57 6.38 9.82 8.48
CA VAL A 57 6.86 10.88 7.58
C VAL A 57 6.17 12.23 7.86
N GLY A 58 5.34 12.33 8.91
CA GLY A 58 4.81 13.61 9.40
C GLY A 58 3.48 14.04 8.78
N MET A 59 2.73 13.13 8.16
CA MET A 59 1.31 13.38 7.83
C MET A 59 0.45 13.10 9.05
N SER A 60 0.25 14.12 9.89
CA SER A 60 -0.84 14.15 10.87
C SER A 60 -2.12 14.56 10.16
N VAL A 61 -3.18 13.75 10.30
CA VAL A 61 -4.56 14.11 9.92
C VAL A 61 -5.16 15.11 10.89
#